data_AF-A0A9P3AWX6-F1
#
_entry.id   AF-A0A9P3AWX6-F1
#
_cell.length_a   1.000
_cell.length_b   1.000
_cell.length_c   1.000
_cell.angle_alpha   90.00
_cell.angle_beta   90.00
_cell.angle_gamma   90.00
#
_symmetry.space_group_name_H-M   'P 1'
#
loop_
_entity.id
_entity.type
_entity.pdbx_description
1 polymer ?
#
loop_
_entity_poly.entity_id
_entity_poly.type
_entity_poly.pdbx_seq_one_letter_code
_entity_poly.pdbx_strand_id
1 'polypeptide(L)'
;MSALSGFLVLIILLLAAVLVLILPPLFRRGAEADAAEADHDNQVSSALAVLREQLIELDADHAAGNLDAAAYAEALDELERRALEEGEGSFCGSGKPRSDASRQAYLPAQSSAKLQAPGCAAPTQATKPVPQPEKAWIFTLALGVPLLALVGYLLVGAPQALAPPLFGQEQLAASFAARAGALVTHLAAAPDDANGWEELAILRIELNDPAGAADALSHLSALRPDAADVLVTWAVAVAMRDQTLAGEAEALLRRALVVDPQHTQAQTMLRNWEQRHER
;
A
#
# COMPACT_ATOMS: atom_id res chain seq x y z
N MET A 1 37.13 -21.52 -6.81
CA MET A 1 35.79 -21.66 -7.42
C MET A 1 35.08 -20.33 -7.21
N SER A 2 34.80 -19.61 -8.30
CA SER A 2 34.41 -18.20 -8.30
C SER A 2 33.10 -17.98 -7.52
N ALA A 3 32.98 -16.92 -6.74
CA ALA A 3 31.76 -16.57 -5.98
C ALA A 3 30.49 -16.57 -6.86
N LEU A 4 30.67 -16.25 -8.15
CA LEU A 4 29.62 -16.31 -9.18
C LEU A 4 29.05 -17.72 -9.39
N SER A 5 29.89 -18.75 -9.31
CA SER A 5 29.49 -20.15 -9.47
C SER A 5 28.64 -20.64 -8.28
N GLY A 6 28.94 -20.18 -7.07
CA GLY A 6 28.15 -20.50 -5.88
C GLY A 6 26.75 -19.88 -5.93
N PHE A 7 26.65 -18.64 -6.41
CA PHE A 7 25.38 -17.94 -6.57
C PHE A 7 24.45 -18.59 -7.60
N LEU A 8 25.00 -19.02 -8.74
CA LEU A 8 24.22 -19.68 -9.79
C LEU A 8 23.67 -21.04 -9.34
N VAL A 9 24.45 -21.82 -8.59
CA VAL A 9 23.99 -23.11 -8.03
C VAL A 9 22.84 -22.89 -7.06
N LEU A 10 22.90 -21.83 -6.24
CA LEU A 10 21.83 -21.50 -5.29
C LEU A 10 20.54 -21.06 -6.00
N ILE A 11 20.64 -20.25 -7.07
CA ILE A 11 19.49 -19.85 -7.89
C ILE A 11 18.82 -21.08 -8.52
N ILE A 12 19.60 -21.97 -9.11
CA ILE A 12 19.08 -23.18 -9.78
C ILE A 12 18.37 -24.08 -8.77
N LEU A 13 18.93 -24.21 -7.55
CA LEU A 13 18.34 -25.02 -6.49
C LEU A 13 17.02 -24.42 -5.97
N LEU A 14 16.96 -23.09 -5.80
CA LEU A 14 15.72 -22.39 -5.43
C LEU A 14 14.64 -22.48 -6.51
N LEU A 15 15.02 -22.31 -7.79
CA LEU A 15 14.10 -22.47 -8.92
C LEU A 15 13.54 -23.90 -8.99
N ALA A 16 14.39 -24.92 -8.79
CA ALA A 16 13.97 -26.31 -8.78
C ALA A 16 13.00 -26.59 -7.62
N ALA A 17 13.25 -26.05 -6.42
CA ALA A 17 12.37 -26.21 -5.27
C ALA A 17 10.99 -25.55 -5.50
N VAL A 18 10.97 -24.35 -6.08
CA VAL A 18 9.72 -23.67 -6.45
C VAL A 18 8.96 -24.45 -7.53
N LEU A 19 9.66 -25.00 -8.54
CA LEU A 19 9.04 -25.78 -9.60
C LEU A 19 8.39 -27.06 -9.06
N VAL A 20 9.08 -27.79 -8.17
CA VAL A 20 8.55 -28.97 -7.49
C VAL A 20 7.35 -28.64 -6.59
N LEU A 21 7.28 -27.43 -6.06
CA LEU A 21 6.14 -26.97 -5.26
C LEU A 21 4.93 -26.57 -6.13
N ILE A 22 5.16 -25.97 -7.30
CA ILE A 22 4.11 -25.44 -8.18
C ILE A 22 3.55 -26.51 -9.12
N LEU A 23 4.33 -27.53 -9.50
CA LEU A 23 3.85 -28.63 -10.36
C LEU A 23 2.66 -29.39 -9.76
N PRO A 24 2.70 -29.86 -8.50
CA PRO A 24 1.58 -30.60 -7.90
C PRO A 24 0.24 -29.83 -7.86
N PRO A 25 0.17 -28.54 -7.46
CA PRO A 25 -1.08 -27.79 -7.49
C PRO A 25 -1.55 -27.41 -8.90
N LEU A 26 -0.66 -27.37 -9.91
CA LEU A 26 -1.08 -27.19 -11.30
C LEU A 26 -1.71 -28.45 -11.89
N PHE A 27 -1.18 -29.64 -11.55
CA PHE A 27 -1.79 -30.91 -11.95
C PHE A 27 -3.06 -31.25 -11.15
N ARG A 28 -3.22 -30.72 -9.92
CA ARG A 28 -4.45 -30.88 -9.13
C ARG A 28 -5.58 -29.92 -9.55
N ARG A 29 -5.30 -28.75 -10.13
CA ARG A 29 -6.33 -27.83 -10.64
C ARG A 29 -7.15 -28.38 -11.81
N GLY A 30 -6.57 -29.28 -12.62
CA GLY A 30 -7.33 -30.02 -13.63
C GLY A 30 -8.33 -30.99 -12.98
N ALA A 31 -7.89 -31.70 -11.94
CA ALA A 31 -8.75 -32.63 -11.20
C ALA A 31 -9.79 -31.93 -10.30
N GLU A 32 -9.53 -30.71 -9.82
CA GLU A 32 -10.46 -29.92 -8.99
C GLU A 32 -11.58 -29.25 -9.81
N ALA A 33 -11.33 -28.89 -11.08
CA ALA A 33 -12.39 -28.41 -11.97
C ALA A 33 -13.37 -29.53 -12.31
N ASP A 34 -12.85 -30.72 -12.64
CA ASP A 34 -13.67 -31.91 -12.90
C ASP A 34 -14.36 -32.41 -11.61
N ALA A 35 -13.73 -32.26 -10.43
CA ALA A 35 -14.33 -32.63 -9.15
C ALA A 35 -15.40 -31.63 -8.65
N ALA A 36 -15.27 -30.34 -8.95
CA ALA A 36 -16.28 -29.33 -8.59
C ALA A 36 -17.55 -29.45 -9.44
N GLU A 37 -17.42 -29.85 -10.71
CA GLU A 37 -18.54 -30.19 -11.58
C GLU A 37 -19.21 -31.51 -11.14
N ALA A 38 -18.41 -32.52 -10.76
CA ALA A 38 -18.92 -33.77 -10.20
C ALA A 38 -19.59 -33.62 -8.81
N ASP A 39 -19.16 -32.67 -7.98
CA ASP A 39 -19.76 -32.40 -6.67
C ASP A 39 -21.13 -31.71 -6.77
N HIS A 40 -21.30 -30.80 -7.75
CA HIS A 40 -22.60 -30.17 -8.04
C HIS A 40 -23.63 -31.20 -8.55
N ASP A 41 -23.23 -32.09 -9.47
CA ASP A 41 -24.08 -33.17 -9.97
C ASP A 41 -24.44 -34.19 -8.87
N ASN A 42 -23.50 -34.48 -7.96
CA ASN A 42 -23.77 -35.33 -6.79
C ASN A 42 -24.72 -34.67 -5.79
N GLN A 43 -24.62 -33.35 -5.59
CA GLN A 43 -25.51 -32.62 -4.69
C GLN A 43 -26.94 -32.55 -5.23
N VAL A 44 -27.12 -32.23 -6.52
CA VAL A 44 -28.43 -32.22 -7.20
C VAL A 44 -29.04 -33.61 -7.24
N SER A 45 -28.25 -34.66 -7.52
CA SER A 45 -28.75 -36.04 -7.51
C SER A 45 -29.11 -36.55 -6.11
N SER A 46 -28.40 -36.13 -5.06
CA SER A 46 -28.75 -36.47 -3.68
C SER A 46 -30.06 -35.80 -3.22
N ALA A 47 -30.28 -34.53 -3.57
CA ALA A 47 -31.52 -33.83 -3.26
C ALA A 47 -32.72 -34.45 -4.00
N LEU A 48 -32.55 -34.72 -5.30
CA LEU A 48 -33.58 -35.39 -6.11
C LEU A 48 -33.87 -36.82 -5.64
N ALA A 49 -32.88 -37.55 -5.12
CA ALA A 49 -33.09 -38.90 -4.59
C ALA A 49 -34.02 -38.90 -3.37
N VAL A 50 -33.89 -37.91 -2.48
CA VAL A 50 -34.75 -37.78 -1.31
C VAL A 50 -36.19 -37.46 -1.71
N LEU A 51 -36.42 -36.55 -2.66
CA LEU A 51 -37.77 -36.25 -3.15
C LEU A 51 -38.40 -37.44 -3.88
N ARG A 52 -37.61 -38.22 -4.62
CA ARG A 52 -38.10 -39.45 -5.29
C ARG A 52 -38.55 -40.49 -4.28
N GLU A 53 -37.81 -40.67 -3.20
CA GLU A 53 -38.20 -41.60 -2.13
C GLU A 53 -39.53 -41.16 -1.49
N GLN A 54 -39.72 -39.86 -1.25
CA GLN A 54 -40.96 -39.31 -0.69
C GLN A 54 -42.18 -39.51 -1.61
N LEU A 55 -42.00 -39.44 -2.93
CA LEU A 55 -43.06 -39.74 -3.89
C LEU A 55 -43.44 -41.23 -3.89
N ILE A 56 -42.46 -42.12 -3.75
CA ILE A 56 -42.69 -43.57 -3.72
C ILE A 56 -43.48 -43.96 -2.47
N GLU A 57 -43.14 -43.39 -1.31
CA GLU A 57 -43.87 -43.64 -0.06
C GLU A 57 -45.32 -43.12 -0.14
N LEU A 58 -45.53 -41.91 -0.68
CA LEU A 58 -46.85 -41.31 -0.84
C LEU A 58 -47.74 -42.10 -1.81
N ASP A 59 -47.18 -42.60 -2.91
CA ASP A 59 -47.89 -43.41 -3.90
C ASP A 59 -48.23 -44.81 -3.35
N ALA A 60 -47.33 -45.39 -2.56
CA ALA A 60 -47.57 -46.65 -1.87
C ALA A 60 -48.72 -46.55 -0.85
N ASP A 61 -48.80 -45.45 -0.08
CA ASP A 61 -49.89 -45.23 0.88
C ASP A 61 -51.24 -44.94 0.20
N HIS A 62 -51.24 -44.23 -0.93
CA HIS A 62 -52.44 -44.05 -1.75
C HIS A 62 -52.90 -45.38 -2.37
N ALA A 63 -51.98 -46.19 -2.89
CA ALA A 63 -52.27 -47.52 -3.42
C ALA A 63 -52.75 -48.51 -2.34
N ALA A 64 -52.27 -48.36 -1.10
CA ALA A 64 -52.75 -49.11 0.06
C ALA A 64 -54.13 -48.64 0.56
N GLY A 65 -54.64 -47.51 0.05
CA GLY A 65 -55.93 -46.93 0.44
C GLY A 65 -55.89 -46.17 1.77
N ASN A 66 -54.70 -45.87 2.29
CA ASN A 66 -54.51 -45.13 3.53
C ASN A 66 -54.68 -43.60 3.33
N LEU A 67 -54.53 -43.13 2.08
CA LEU A 67 -54.69 -41.74 1.66
C LEU A 67 -55.78 -41.66 0.58
N ASP A 68 -56.72 -40.73 0.77
CA ASP A 68 -57.78 -40.45 -0.22
C ASP A 68 -57.21 -39.66 -1.42
N ALA A 69 -57.86 -39.77 -2.59
CA ALA A 69 -57.38 -39.20 -3.85
C ALA A 69 -57.25 -37.67 -3.79
N ALA A 70 -58.13 -36.99 -3.04
CA ALA A 70 -58.05 -35.54 -2.83
C ALA A 70 -56.85 -35.15 -1.95
N ALA A 71 -56.54 -35.94 -0.91
CA ALA A 71 -55.41 -35.70 -0.02
C ALA A 71 -54.06 -35.99 -0.70
N TYR A 72 -54.01 -37.00 -1.58
CA TYR A 72 -52.85 -37.29 -2.41
C TYR A 72 -52.53 -36.14 -3.38
N ALA A 73 -53.55 -35.58 -4.04
CA ALA A 73 -53.39 -34.45 -4.97
C ALA A 73 -52.87 -33.18 -4.26
N GLU A 74 -53.35 -32.90 -3.05
CA GLU A 74 -52.88 -31.75 -2.25
C GLU A 74 -51.42 -31.93 -1.79
N ALA A 75 -51.05 -33.15 -1.39
CA ALA A 75 -49.68 -33.47 -0.99
C ALA A 75 -48.67 -33.38 -2.15
N LEU A 76 -49.09 -33.75 -3.37
CA LEU A 76 -48.26 -33.60 -4.57
C LEU A 76 -48.02 -32.13 -4.95
N ASP A 77 -49.06 -31.30 -4.90
CA ASP A 77 -48.97 -29.87 -5.26
C ASP A 77 -47.98 -29.12 -4.34
N GLU A 78 -48.02 -29.42 -3.03
CA GLU A 78 -47.07 -28.86 -2.06
C GLU A 78 -45.63 -29.39 -2.26
N LEU A 79 -45.45 -30.64 -2.69
CA LEU A 79 -44.14 -31.20 -3.00
C LEU A 79 -43.53 -30.56 -4.25
N GLU A 80 -44.34 -30.33 -5.30
CA GLU A 80 -43.93 -29.66 -6.53
C GLU A 80 -43.53 -28.21 -6.26
N ARG A 81 -44.30 -27.50 -5.44
CA ARG A 81 -43.97 -26.14 -5.01
C ARG A 81 -42.62 -26.06 -4.30
N ARG A 82 -42.32 -27.01 -3.41
CA ARG A 82 -41.02 -27.08 -2.69
C ARG A 82 -39.86 -27.48 -3.60
N ALA A 83 -40.09 -28.41 -4.53
CA ALA A 83 -39.07 -28.82 -5.50
C ALA A 83 -38.62 -27.63 -6.38
N LEU A 84 -39.57 -26.75 -6.74
CA LEU A 84 -39.28 -25.52 -7.48
C LEU A 84 -38.46 -24.53 -6.62
N GLU A 85 -38.82 -24.36 -5.34
CA GLU A 85 -38.08 -23.49 -4.41
C GLU A 85 -36.65 -23.98 -4.13
N GLU A 86 -36.43 -25.29 -3.96
CA GLU A 86 -35.09 -25.87 -3.76
C GLU A 86 -34.24 -25.82 -5.03
N GLY A 87 -34.87 -25.96 -6.21
CA GLY A 87 -34.24 -25.74 -7.51
C GLY A 87 -33.79 -24.29 -7.71
N GLU A 88 -34.61 -23.30 -7.32
CA GLU A 88 -34.26 -21.88 -7.37
C GLU A 88 -33.25 -21.47 -6.28
N GLY A 89 -33.28 -22.11 -5.11
CA GLY A 89 -32.33 -21.90 -4.02
C GLY A 89 -30.88 -22.23 -4.41
N SER A 90 -30.68 -23.22 -5.29
CA SER A 90 -29.37 -23.52 -5.91
C SER A 90 -28.87 -22.36 -6.78
N PHE A 91 -29.78 -21.62 -7.42
CA PHE A 91 -29.46 -20.49 -8.30
C PHE A 91 -28.96 -19.26 -7.52
N CYS A 92 -29.36 -19.09 -6.25
CA CYS A 92 -28.92 -17.98 -5.40
C CYS A 92 -27.57 -18.23 -4.69
N GLY A 93 -26.99 -19.43 -4.78
CA GLY A 93 -25.68 -19.78 -4.22
C GLY A 93 -24.48 -19.57 -5.16
N SER A 94 -24.72 -19.34 -6.46
CA SER A 94 -23.66 -19.13 -7.47
C SER A 94 -23.39 -17.64 -7.68
N GLY A 95 -22.41 -17.11 -6.94
CA GLY A 95 -21.98 -15.73 -7.07
C GLY A 95 -21.42 -15.40 -8.46
N LYS A 96 -22.23 -14.73 -9.29
CA LYS A 96 -21.77 -13.69 -10.23
C LYS A 96 -22.94 -12.79 -10.65
N PRO A 97 -22.92 -11.48 -10.37
CA PRO A 97 -23.94 -10.57 -10.91
C PRO A 97 -23.65 -10.39 -12.40
N ARG A 98 -24.54 -10.91 -13.26
CA ARG A 98 -24.57 -10.53 -14.69
C ARG A 98 -25.26 -9.18 -14.77
N SER A 99 -24.46 -8.15 -15.05
CA SER A 99 -24.94 -6.82 -15.37
C SER A 99 -25.85 -6.89 -16.59
N ASP A 100 -27.13 -6.58 -16.43
CA ASP A 100 -27.94 -6.10 -17.55
C ASP A 100 -28.79 -4.93 -17.07
N ALA A 101 -28.25 -3.75 -17.36
CA ALA A 101 -28.97 -2.50 -17.38
C ALA A 101 -30.05 -2.58 -18.46
N SER A 102 -31.32 -2.58 -18.06
CA SER A 102 -32.45 -1.93 -18.75
C SER A 102 -33.79 -2.49 -18.26
N ARG A 103 -34.43 -1.78 -17.33
CA ARG A 103 -35.88 -1.51 -17.32
C ARG A 103 -36.26 -0.77 -16.04
N GLN A 104 -35.96 0.52 -16.07
CA GLN A 104 -36.58 1.50 -15.20
C GLN A 104 -37.66 2.20 -16.04
N ALA A 105 -38.91 1.73 -15.96
CA ALA A 105 -40.08 2.46 -16.47
C ALA A 105 -41.39 1.72 -16.15
N TYR A 106 -41.88 1.84 -14.91
CA TYR A 106 -43.27 2.25 -14.62
C TYR A 106 -43.44 2.46 -13.11
N LEU A 107 -43.86 3.68 -12.74
CA LEU A 107 -44.39 4.11 -11.44
C LEU A 107 -45.72 3.37 -11.10
N PRO A 108 -46.42 3.62 -9.98
CA PRO A 108 -46.10 4.48 -8.84
C PRO A 108 -46.22 3.77 -7.48
N ALA A 109 -45.80 4.51 -6.45
CA ALA A 109 -46.13 4.29 -5.05
C ALA A 109 -47.64 4.10 -4.83
N GLN A 110 -48.00 3.11 -4.00
CA GLN A 110 -48.90 3.21 -2.84
C GLN A 110 -49.44 1.82 -2.48
N SER A 111 -48.92 1.21 -1.41
CA SER A 111 -49.75 0.73 -0.30
C SER A 111 -48.86 0.10 0.77
N SER A 112 -48.95 0.67 1.96
CA SER A 112 -48.41 0.17 3.21
C SER A 112 -48.94 -1.22 3.54
N ALA A 113 -48.05 -2.20 3.58
CA ALA A 113 -48.22 -3.40 4.38
C ALA A 113 -46.85 -3.86 4.86
N LYS A 114 -46.64 -3.82 6.18
CA LYS A 114 -45.58 -4.55 6.86
C LYS A 114 -45.62 -6.00 6.39
N LEU A 115 -44.65 -6.42 5.59
CA LEU A 115 -44.10 -7.76 5.68
C LEU A 115 -42.66 -7.60 6.13
N GLN A 116 -42.53 -7.62 7.45
CA GLN A 116 -41.38 -8.14 8.14
C GLN A 116 -40.98 -9.43 7.40
N ALA A 117 -39.89 -9.41 6.64
CA ALA A 117 -39.33 -10.66 6.11
C ALA A 117 -38.95 -11.51 7.32
N PRO A 118 -39.59 -12.68 7.55
CA PRO A 118 -39.08 -13.63 8.51
C PRO A 118 -37.70 -14.06 8.00
N GLY A 119 -36.74 -14.05 8.91
CA GLY A 119 -35.33 -14.11 8.58
C GLY A 119 -34.97 -15.23 7.61
N CYS A 120 -34.02 -14.91 6.72
CA CYS A 120 -33.04 -15.90 6.28
C CYS A 120 -32.31 -16.40 7.54
N ALA A 121 -32.94 -17.31 8.27
CA ALA A 121 -32.28 -18.15 9.24
C ALA A 121 -31.40 -19.09 8.41
N ALA A 122 -30.10 -18.77 8.39
CA ALA A 122 -29.09 -19.66 7.86
C ALA A 122 -29.28 -21.05 8.49
N PRO A 123 -29.26 -22.15 7.73
CA PRO A 123 -29.22 -23.46 8.32
C PRO A 123 -27.89 -23.59 9.09
N THR A 124 -27.99 -23.67 10.41
CA THR A 124 -26.90 -24.05 11.30
C THR A 124 -26.55 -25.51 11.01
N GLN A 125 -25.73 -25.74 9.99
CA GLN A 125 -25.17 -27.06 9.75
C GLN A 125 -24.09 -27.31 10.82
N ALA A 126 -24.39 -28.22 11.73
CA ALA A 126 -23.42 -28.79 12.64
C ALA A 126 -22.46 -29.71 11.84
N THR A 127 -21.44 -29.12 11.22
CA THR A 127 -20.32 -29.88 10.66
C THR A 127 -19.54 -30.52 11.79
N LYS A 128 -19.52 -31.86 11.85
CA LYS A 128 -18.56 -32.60 12.68
C LYS A 128 -17.15 -32.24 12.23
N PRO A 129 -16.21 -31.91 13.14
CA PRO A 129 -14.84 -31.62 12.74
C PRO A 129 -14.14 -32.93 12.40
N VAL A 130 -13.90 -33.16 11.10
CA VAL A 130 -12.86 -34.11 10.68
C VAL A 130 -11.51 -33.43 10.96
N PRO A 131 -10.61 -34.02 11.76
CA PRO A 131 -9.28 -33.46 11.96
C PRO A 131 -8.50 -33.60 10.64
N GLN A 132 -8.27 -32.47 9.97
CA GLN A 132 -7.52 -32.34 8.73
C GLN A 132 -6.05 -31.99 9.05
N PRO A 133 -5.08 -32.94 9.06
CA PRO A 133 -3.65 -32.64 9.27
C PRO A 133 -2.94 -32.12 8.00
N GLU A 134 -3.69 -31.71 6.97
CA GLU A 134 -3.13 -31.29 5.67
C GLU A 134 -2.69 -29.81 5.60
N LYS A 135 -2.98 -29.01 6.64
CA LYS A 135 -2.73 -27.55 6.60
C LYS A 135 -1.45 -27.10 7.30
N ALA A 136 -0.78 -27.97 8.06
CA ALA A 136 0.45 -27.61 8.77
C ALA A 136 1.61 -27.25 7.82
N TRP A 137 1.58 -27.81 6.60
CA TRP A 137 2.64 -27.67 5.61
C TRP A 137 2.49 -26.34 4.86
N ILE A 138 1.26 -25.80 4.78
CA ILE A 138 1.00 -24.46 4.25
C ILE A 138 1.64 -23.41 5.16
N PHE A 139 1.55 -23.56 6.49
CA PHE A 139 2.16 -22.62 7.43
C PHE A 139 3.69 -22.72 7.44
N THR A 140 4.26 -23.92 7.36
CA THR A 140 5.72 -24.07 7.25
C THR A 140 6.25 -23.53 5.94
N LEU A 141 5.51 -23.61 4.84
CA LEU A 141 5.91 -23.00 3.58
C LEU A 141 5.72 -21.48 3.56
N ALA A 142 4.57 -21.00 4.04
CA ALA A 142 4.24 -19.59 4.08
C ALA A 142 5.19 -18.80 4.97
N LEU A 143 5.68 -19.40 6.07
CA LEU A 143 6.65 -18.76 6.95
C LEU A 143 8.10 -19.12 6.57
N GLY A 144 8.35 -20.36 6.14
CA GLY A 144 9.69 -20.85 5.85
C GLY A 144 10.31 -20.22 4.61
N VAL A 145 9.55 -20.03 3.53
CA VAL A 145 10.04 -19.39 2.30
C VAL A 145 10.50 -17.94 2.54
N PRO A 146 9.71 -17.04 3.16
CA PRO A 146 10.18 -15.69 3.43
C PRO A 146 11.31 -15.63 4.47
N LEU A 147 11.34 -16.52 5.47
CA LEU A 147 12.45 -16.55 6.44
C LEU A 147 13.76 -16.98 5.76
N LEU A 148 13.70 -17.99 4.90
CA LEU A 148 14.88 -18.50 4.19
C LEU A 148 15.35 -17.51 3.12
N ALA A 149 14.42 -16.79 2.46
CA ALA A 149 14.75 -15.67 1.60
C ALA A 149 15.44 -14.52 2.36
N LEU A 150 14.95 -14.18 3.56
CA LEU A 150 15.57 -13.17 4.42
C LEU A 150 16.96 -13.58 4.89
N VAL A 151 17.13 -14.83 5.34
CA VAL A 151 18.44 -15.36 5.78
C VAL A 151 19.42 -15.44 4.60
N GLY A 152 18.96 -15.88 3.43
CA GLY A 152 19.77 -15.87 2.20
C GLY A 152 20.17 -14.45 1.80
N TYR A 153 19.25 -13.49 1.92
CA TYR A 153 19.53 -12.07 1.67
C TYR A 153 20.54 -11.49 2.68
N LEU A 154 20.48 -11.90 3.95
CA LEU A 154 21.42 -11.45 4.98
C LEU A 154 22.81 -12.08 4.86
N LEU A 155 22.92 -13.33 4.38
CA LEU A 155 24.21 -14.01 4.21
C LEU A 155 24.93 -13.67 2.90
N VAL A 156 24.18 -13.46 1.81
CA VAL A 156 24.74 -13.28 0.45
C VAL A 156 24.52 -11.87 -0.07
N GLY A 157 23.49 -11.18 0.40
CA GLY A 157 23.20 -9.80 0.00
C GLY A 157 24.09 -8.79 0.72
N ALA A 158 24.09 -7.56 0.20
CA ALA A 158 24.67 -6.40 0.86
C ALA A 158 23.54 -5.62 1.56
N PRO A 159 23.07 -6.03 2.76
CA PRO A 159 22.01 -5.29 3.48
C PRO A 159 22.42 -3.83 3.75
N GLN A 160 23.73 -3.57 3.80
CA GLN A 160 24.36 -2.26 3.89
C GLN A 160 24.26 -1.38 2.64
N ALA A 161 23.72 -1.86 1.52
CA ALA A 161 23.39 -1.02 0.36
C ALA A 161 22.03 -0.30 0.50
N LEU A 162 21.17 -0.79 1.40
CA LEU A 162 19.84 -0.21 1.68
C LEU A 162 19.87 0.76 2.86
N ALA A 163 20.84 0.63 3.76
CA ALA A 163 21.07 1.59 4.83
C ALA A 163 22.05 2.67 4.34
N PRO A 164 21.72 3.98 4.43
CA PRO A 164 22.72 5.01 4.23
C PRO A 164 23.86 4.77 5.22
N PRO A 165 25.12 4.68 4.75
CA PRO A 165 26.23 4.31 5.62
C PRO A 165 26.48 5.42 6.66
N LEU A 166 26.11 5.14 7.92
CA LEU A 166 26.47 5.98 9.07
C LEU A 166 27.98 6.21 9.16
N PHE A 167 28.77 5.21 8.77
CA PHE A 167 30.24 5.21 8.83
C PHE A 167 30.94 5.99 7.69
N GLY A 168 30.19 6.67 6.82
CA GLY A 168 30.77 7.55 5.78
C GLY A 168 30.27 8.99 5.84
N GLN A 169 29.12 9.24 6.48
CA GLN A 169 28.50 10.55 6.52
C GLN A 169 29.29 11.54 7.42
N GLU A 170 29.81 11.06 8.55
CA GLU A 170 30.68 11.85 9.43
C GLU A 170 32.01 12.20 8.73
N GLN A 171 32.59 11.23 8.00
CA GLN A 171 33.85 11.45 7.27
C GLN A 171 33.66 12.37 6.06
N LEU A 172 32.51 12.29 5.39
CA LEU A 172 32.13 13.22 4.33
C LEU A 172 31.93 14.64 4.89
N ALA A 173 31.20 14.80 5.99
CA ALA A 173 31.02 16.09 6.67
C ALA A 173 32.36 16.69 7.13
N ALA A 174 33.24 15.87 7.72
CA ALA A 174 34.60 16.28 8.09
C ALA A 174 35.43 16.71 6.86
N SER A 175 35.26 16.05 5.72
CA SER A 175 35.94 16.43 4.47
C SER A 175 35.49 17.79 3.95
N PHE A 176 34.20 18.12 4.07
CA PHE A 176 33.66 19.43 3.72
C PHE A 176 34.13 20.52 4.69
N ALA A 177 34.09 20.24 6.00
CA ALA A 177 34.59 21.17 7.01
C ALA A 177 36.10 21.47 6.83
N ALA A 178 36.91 20.46 6.50
CA ALA A 178 38.32 20.64 6.22
C ALA A 178 38.56 21.52 4.98
N ARG A 179 37.80 21.33 3.90
CA ARG A 179 37.85 22.19 2.70
C ARG A 179 37.44 23.63 3.02
N ALA A 180 36.40 23.83 3.83
CA ALA A 180 35.98 25.16 4.27
C ALA A 180 37.10 25.86 5.05
N GLY A 181 37.78 25.16 5.95
CA GLY A 181 38.92 25.70 6.70
C GLY A 181 40.10 26.07 5.80
N ALA A 182 40.40 25.26 4.78
CA ALA A 182 41.42 25.59 3.79
C ALA A 182 41.05 26.85 2.99
N LEU A 183 39.78 26.98 2.58
CA LEU A 183 39.28 28.17 1.89
C LEU A 183 39.40 29.43 2.76
N VAL A 184 39.02 29.37 4.03
CA VAL A 184 39.19 30.49 4.98
C VAL A 184 40.66 30.93 5.05
N THR A 185 41.59 29.98 5.10
CA THR A 185 43.02 30.28 5.14
C THR A 185 43.50 30.95 3.85
N HIS A 186 43.00 30.49 2.70
CA HIS A 186 43.30 31.11 1.39
C HIS A 186 42.73 32.52 1.28
N LEU A 187 41.47 32.70 1.67
CA LEU A 187 40.76 33.99 1.63
C LEU A 187 41.33 35.01 2.61
N ALA A 188 41.99 34.57 3.68
CA ALA A 188 42.76 35.46 4.54
C ALA A 188 43.94 36.13 3.81
N ALA A 189 44.53 35.46 2.81
CA ALA A 189 45.60 36.01 1.96
C ALA A 189 45.05 36.76 0.73
N ALA A 190 43.85 36.41 0.26
CA ALA A 190 43.18 37.02 -0.89
C ALA A 190 41.75 37.48 -0.52
N PRO A 191 41.59 38.58 0.24
CA PRO A 191 40.29 39.02 0.73
C PRO A 191 39.35 39.55 -0.37
N ASP A 192 39.90 39.93 -1.53
CA ASP A 192 39.13 40.47 -2.65
C ASP A 192 38.57 39.38 -3.60
N ASP A 193 38.77 38.09 -3.29
CA ASP A 193 38.28 36.97 -4.11
C ASP A 193 36.79 36.68 -3.86
N ALA A 194 35.93 37.36 -4.62
CA ALA A 194 34.48 37.19 -4.53
C ALA A 194 34.01 35.74 -4.79
N ASN A 195 34.68 35.01 -5.70
CA ASN A 195 34.27 33.64 -6.03
C ASN A 195 34.60 32.69 -4.87
N GLY A 196 35.78 32.83 -4.26
CA GLY A 196 36.14 32.02 -3.11
C GLY A 196 35.24 32.27 -1.89
N TRP A 197 34.81 33.52 -1.66
CA TRP A 197 33.82 33.82 -0.60
C TRP A 197 32.44 33.20 -0.87
N GLU A 198 32.01 33.16 -2.14
CA GLU A 198 30.76 32.48 -2.53
C GLU A 198 30.83 30.97 -2.32
N GLU A 199 31.92 30.32 -2.75
CA GLU A 199 32.14 28.90 -2.53
C GLU A 199 32.16 28.54 -1.03
N LEU A 200 32.80 29.38 -0.21
CA LEU A 200 32.80 29.21 1.25
C LEU A 200 31.39 29.29 1.82
N ALA A 201 30.59 30.28 1.39
CA ALA A 201 29.22 30.45 1.85
C ALA A 201 28.34 29.23 1.53
N ILE A 202 28.38 28.76 0.28
CA ILE A 202 27.62 27.57 -0.16
C ILE A 202 28.03 26.35 0.65
N LEU A 203 29.33 26.13 0.82
CA LEU A 203 29.85 25.01 1.59
C LEU A 203 29.40 25.05 3.06
N ARG A 204 29.36 26.23 3.67
CA ARG A 204 28.88 26.40 5.05
C ARG A 204 27.37 26.20 5.19
N ILE A 205 26.58 26.60 4.19
CA ILE A 205 25.14 26.31 4.13
C ILE A 205 24.91 24.79 4.07
N GLU A 206 25.66 24.07 3.23
CA GLU A 206 25.56 22.61 3.09
C GLU A 206 25.94 21.88 4.39
N LEU A 207 26.91 22.43 5.13
CA LEU A 207 27.29 21.96 6.46
C LEU A 207 26.29 22.33 7.56
N ASN A 208 25.20 23.04 7.22
CA ASN A 208 24.22 23.56 8.16
C ASN A 208 24.87 24.43 9.26
N ASP A 209 25.88 25.22 8.88
CA ASP A 209 26.55 26.24 9.70
C ASP A 209 26.08 27.65 9.30
N PRO A 210 24.92 28.12 9.82
CA PRO A 210 24.36 29.40 9.43
C PRO A 210 25.19 30.60 9.89
N ALA A 211 25.92 30.47 11.01
CA ALA A 211 26.75 31.54 11.54
C ALA A 211 27.94 31.80 10.60
N GLY A 212 28.67 30.73 10.25
CA GLY A 212 29.78 30.88 9.32
C GLY A 212 29.33 31.26 7.92
N ALA A 213 28.15 30.81 7.45
CA ALA A 213 27.61 31.23 6.16
C ALA A 213 27.32 32.73 6.13
N ALA A 214 26.74 33.28 7.20
CA ALA A 214 26.47 34.72 7.33
C ALA A 214 27.77 35.54 7.27
N ASP A 215 28.84 35.10 7.93
CA ASP A 215 30.14 35.78 7.89
C ASP A 215 30.70 35.83 6.45
N ALA A 216 30.69 34.69 5.74
CA ALA A 216 31.19 34.63 4.36
C ALA A 216 30.35 35.49 3.39
N LEU A 217 29.02 35.48 3.55
CA LEU A 217 28.11 36.30 2.75
C LEU A 217 28.27 37.79 3.05
N SER A 218 28.62 38.16 4.28
CA SER A 218 28.90 39.56 4.63
C SER A 218 30.10 40.10 3.84
N HIS A 219 31.20 39.33 3.77
CA HIS A 219 32.37 39.66 2.95
C HIS A 219 32.01 39.71 1.46
N LEU A 220 31.24 38.73 0.98
CA LEU A 220 30.79 38.71 -0.41
C LEU A 220 29.93 39.94 -0.77
N SER A 221 29.07 40.39 0.14
CA SER A 221 28.21 41.56 -0.06
C SER A 221 29.00 42.88 -0.08
N ALA A 222 30.19 42.92 0.52
CA ALA A 222 31.09 44.08 0.43
C ALA A 222 31.75 44.16 -0.95
N LEU A 223 32.03 43.01 -1.57
CA LEU A 223 32.60 42.91 -2.92
C LEU A 223 31.54 43.08 -4.02
N ARG A 224 30.31 42.59 -3.79
CA ARG A 224 29.15 42.68 -4.71
C ARG A 224 27.92 43.26 -4.00
N PRO A 225 27.89 44.58 -3.76
CA PRO A 225 26.79 45.23 -3.02
C PRO A 225 25.47 45.32 -3.80
N ASP A 226 25.51 45.09 -5.11
CA ASP A 226 24.42 45.13 -6.08
C ASP A 226 23.80 43.75 -6.36
N ALA A 227 24.31 42.68 -5.73
CA ALA A 227 23.73 41.35 -5.84
C ALA A 227 22.60 41.14 -4.81
N ALA A 228 21.36 41.44 -5.22
CA ALA A 228 20.17 41.27 -4.36
C ALA A 228 20.04 39.84 -3.83
N ASP A 229 20.35 38.83 -4.65
CA ASP A 229 20.31 37.42 -4.26
C ASP A 229 21.26 37.08 -3.11
N VAL A 230 22.45 37.72 -3.07
CA VAL A 230 23.43 37.53 -1.98
C VAL A 230 22.90 38.13 -0.68
N LEU A 231 22.26 39.30 -0.73
CA LEU A 231 21.65 39.94 0.44
C LEU A 231 20.49 39.11 1.01
N VAL A 232 19.67 38.49 0.16
CA VAL A 232 18.60 37.59 0.61
C VAL A 232 19.15 36.32 1.21
N THR A 233 20.15 35.71 0.57
CA THR A 233 20.80 34.51 1.10
C THR A 233 21.45 34.81 2.46
N TRP A 234 22.07 35.98 2.61
CA TRP A 234 22.61 36.44 3.89
C TRP A 234 21.51 36.62 4.94
N ALA A 235 20.39 37.26 4.58
CA ALA A 235 19.25 37.41 5.47
C ALA A 235 18.70 36.06 5.95
N VAL A 236 18.62 35.08 5.05
CA VAL A 236 18.19 33.71 5.40
C VAL A 236 19.18 33.06 6.37
N ALA A 237 20.49 33.16 6.11
CA ALA A 237 21.51 32.60 6.99
C ALA A 237 21.46 33.23 8.40
N VAL A 238 21.33 34.55 8.48
CA VAL A 238 21.14 35.29 9.75
C VAL A 238 19.84 34.86 10.44
N ALA A 239 18.75 34.72 9.69
CA ALA A 239 17.48 34.30 10.27
C ALA A 239 17.50 32.86 10.81
N MET A 240 18.30 31.97 10.19
CA MET A 240 18.53 30.61 10.69
C MET A 240 19.42 30.60 11.94
N ARG A 241 20.47 31.43 11.98
CA ARG A 241 21.36 31.62 13.14
C ARG A 241 20.59 32.11 14.35
N ASP A 242 19.80 33.17 14.16
CA ASP A 242 19.12 33.87 15.26
C ASP A 242 17.70 33.33 15.50
N GLN A 243 17.25 32.39 14.67
CA GLN A 243 15.89 31.83 14.66
C GLN A 243 14.78 32.89 14.57
N THR A 244 15.10 34.06 14.01
CA THR A 244 14.19 35.19 13.88
C THR A 244 14.49 35.97 12.62
N LEU A 245 13.44 36.51 12.00
CA LEU A 245 13.58 37.46 10.90
C LEU A 245 13.73 38.91 11.39
N ALA A 246 13.48 39.18 12.66
CA ALA A 246 13.56 40.53 13.21
C ALA A 246 15.02 41.02 13.34
N GLY A 247 15.25 42.32 13.13
CA GLY A 247 16.55 42.94 13.30
C GLY A 247 17.40 42.89 12.03
N GLU A 248 18.55 42.21 12.08
CA GLU A 248 19.53 42.20 10.98
C GLU A 248 18.97 41.55 9.71
N ALA A 249 18.30 40.40 9.82
CA ALA A 249 17.72 39.71 8.67
C ALA A 249 16.67 40.57 7.94
N GLU A 250 15.78 41.24 8.68
CA GLU A 250 14.80 42.16 8.11
C GLU A 250 15.48 43.32 7.35
N ALA A 251 16.50 43.94 7.96
CA ALA A 251 17.24 45.04 7.35
C ALA A 251 17.90 44.60 6.03
N LEU A 252 18.46 43.38 5.98
CA LEU A 252 19.04 42.81 4.77
C LEU A 252 17.99 42.54 3.69
N LEU A 253 16.82 42.00 4.03
CA LEU A 253 15.71 41.82 3.08
C LEU A 253 15.22 43.16 2.51
N ARG A 254 15.06 44.19 3.35
CA ARG A 254 14.69 45.53 2.89
C ARG A 254 15.76 46.13 1.97
N ARG A 255 17.04 45.95 2.30
CA ARG A 255 18.15 46.39 1.43
C ARG A 255 18.14 45.64 0.08
N ALA A 256 17.88 44.34 0.07
CA ALA A 256 17.75 43.56 -1.15
C ALA A 256 16.64 44.11 -2.06
N LEU A 257 15.51 44.53 -1.50
CA LEU A 257 14.40 45.14 -2.24
C LEU A 257 14.68 46.55 -2.76
N VAL A 258 15.65 47.27 -2.17
CA VAL A 258 16.14 48.54 -2.74
C VAL A 258 16.96 48.29 -4.00
N VAL A 259 17.72 47.19 -4.02
CA VAL A 259 18.54 46.79 -5.18
C VAL A 259 17.68 46.16 -6.29
N ASP A 260 16.83 45.19 -5.93
CA ASP A 260 15.86 44.57 -6.81
C ASP A 260 14.44 44.63 -6.19
N PRO A 261 13.63 45.63 -6.55
CA PRO A 261 12.27 45.77 -6.07
C PRO A 261 11.35 44.61 -6.46
N GLN A 262 11.68 43.85 -7.50
CA GLN A 262 10.86 42.73 -8.01
C GLN A 262 11.28 41.38 -7.43
N HIS A 263 12.21 41.35 -6.47
CA HIS A 263 12.75 40.11 -5.94
C HIS A 263 11.72 39.34 -5.09
N THR A 264 11.09 38.33 -5.71
CA THR A 264 9.95 37.58 -5.19
C THR A 264 10.19 36.98 -3.80
N GLN A 265 11.37 36.42 -3.56
CA GLN A 265 11.68 35.75 -2.28
C GLN A 265 11.73 36.74 -1.12
N ALA A 266 12.44 37.87 -1.26
CA ALA A 266 12.49 38.91 -0.23
C ALA A 266 11.12 39.50 0.07
N GLN A 267 10.33 39.82 -0.97
CA GLN A 267 8.98 40.34 -0.77
C GLN A 267 8.10 39.36 -0.01
N THR A 268 8.17 38.07 -0.38
CA THR A 268 7.36 37.03 0.24
C THR A 268 7.74 36.82 1.71
N MET A 269 9.05 36.75 2.00
CA MET A 269 9.53 36.60 3.37
C MET A 269 9.15 37.79 4.26
N LEU A 270 9.33 39.02 3.76
CA LEU A 270 9.00 40.23 4.51
C LEU A 270 7.49 40.36 4.76
N ARG A 271 6.67 40.19 3.72
CA ARG A 271 5.20 40.23 3.84
C ARG A 271 4.68 39.19 4.83
N ASN A 272 5.17 37.95 4.74
CA ASN A 272 4.76 36.87 5.65
C ASN A 272 5.20 37.11 7.10
N TRP A 273 6.29 37.85 7.30
CA TRP A 273 6.76 38.23 8.63
C TRP A 273 5.94 39.41 9.21
N GLU A 274 5.72 40.48 8.43
CA GLU A 274 4.90 41.63 8.83
C GLU A 274 3.48 41.19 9.26
N GLN A 275 2.84 40.32 8.47
CA GLN A 275 1.50 39.77 8.81
C GLN A 275 1.43 39.00 10.13
N ARG A 276 2.54 38.43 10.60
CA ARG A 276 2.59 37.70 11.88
C ARG A 276 2.84 38.62 13.07
N HIS A 277 3.46 39.78 12.86
CA HIS A 277 3.82 40.72 13.92
C HIS A 277 2.84 41.89 14.08
N GLU A 278 1.92 42.12 13.13
CA GLU A 278 0.83 43.10 13.24
C GLU A 278 -0.42 42.58 14.00
N ARG A 279 -0.42 41.31 14.46
CA ARG A 279 -1.50 40.69 15.24
C ARG A 279 -1.14 40.57 16.71
#